data_AF-A0A4C1ZA45-F1
#
_entry.id   AF-A0A4C1ZA45-F1
#
_cell.length_a   1.000
_cell.length_b   1.000
_cell.length_c   1.000
_cell.angle_alpha   90.00
_cell.angle_beta   90.00
_cell.angle_gamma   90.00
#
_symmetry.space_group_name_H-M   'P 1'
#
loop_
_entity.id
_entity.type
_entity.pdbx_description
1 polymer ?
#
loop_
_entity_poly.entity_id
_entity_poly.type
_entity_poly.pdbx_seq_one_letter_code
_entity_poly.pdbx_strand_id
1 'polypeptide(L)'
;MIGTWAFLKYSPTDNTTFIGLINSCVHILMYTYYGLAACGPTVAKYLFWKRYMTKIQLVQFIALLIHYMASLKVSECPPSKAVYCFFAFNITFFFFLFTNFYRKNYKKEKLNICFSLEKQS
;
A
#
# COMPACT_ATOMS: atom_id res chain seq x y z
N MET A 1 -5.82 -10.55 7.94
CA MET A 1 -6.39 -10.76 9.28
C MET A 1 -5.87 -12.02 9.98
N ILE A 2 -5.72 -13.17 9.31
CA ILE A 2 -5.20 -14.42 9.94
C ILE A 2 -3.75 -14.27 10.46
N GLY A 3 -2.85 -13.68 9.65
CA GLY A 3 -1.44 -13.49 10.05
C GLY A 3 -1.24 -12.51 11.23
N THR A 4 -2.05 -11.45 11.30
CA THR A 4 -1.99 -10.44 12.37
C THR A 4 -2.41 -11.02 13.73
N TRP A 5 -3.43 -11.88 13.74
CA TRP A 5 -3.90 -12.55 14.95
C TRP A 5 -2.85 -13.50 15.52
N ALA A 6 -2.20 -14.29 14.65
CA ALA A 6 -1.09 -15.15 15.06
C ALA A 6 0.09 -14.31 15.60
N PHE A 7 0.42 -13.18 14.97
CA PHE A 7 1.53 -12.33 15.43
C PHE A 7 1.27 -11.71 16.81
N LEU A 8 0.08 -11.14 17.04
CA LEU A 8 -0.31 -10.57 18.33
C LEU A 8 -0.39 -11.60 19.46
N LYS A 9 -0.75 -12.85 19.12
CA LYS A 9 -0.83 -13.95 20.09
C LYS A 9 0.55 -14.39 20.59
N TYR A 10 1.59 -14.31 19.75
CA TYR A 10 2.92 -14.87 20.02
C TYR A 10 4.00 -13.82 20.33
N SER A 11 3.80 -12.52 20.02
CA SER A 11 4.71 -11.45 20.44
C SER A 11 3.95 -10.12 20.55
N PRO A 12 3.61 -9.67 21.77
CA PRO A 12 3.14 -8.31 22.00
C PRO A 12 4.35 -7.37 21.92
N THR A 13 4.76 -7.00 20.70
CA THR A 13 5.81 -6.01 20.49
C THR A 13 5.14 -4.68 20.17
N ASP A 14 5.36 -3.66 21.00
CA ASP A 14 4.73 -2.33 20.89
C ASP A 14 4.92 -1.68 19.50
N ASN A 15 6.06 -1.96 18.86
CA ASN A 15 6.38 -1.54 17.49
C ASN A 15 5.35 -2.03 16.45
N THR A 16 4.78 -3.21 16.65
CA THR A 16 3.80 -3.80 15.71
C THR A 16 2.45 -3.08 15.77
N THR A 17 2.08 -2.56 16.94
CA THR A 17 0.84 -1.80 17.14
C THR A 17 0.89 -0.45 16.42
N PHE A 18 2.03 0.24 16.48
CA PHE A 18 2.26 1.51 15.78
C PHE A 18 2.18 1.34 14.25
N ILE A 19 2.74 0.25 13.73
CA ILE A 19 2.61 -0.18 12.33
C ILE A 19 1.13 -0.38 11.94
N GLY A 20 0.37 -1.08 12.77
CA GLY A 20 -1.06 -1.31 12.56
C GLY A 20 -1.83 0.01 12.47
N LEU A 21 -1.50 0.97 13.34
CA LEU A 21 -2.10 2.30 13.34
C LEU A 21 -1.86 3.04 12.02
N ILE A 22 -0.62 3.09 11.52
CA ILE A 22 -0.29 3.74 10.24
C ILE A 22 -1.03 3.06 9.07
N ASN A 23 -1.09 1.73 9.07
CA ASN A 23 -1.85 0.98 8.07
C ASN A 23 -3.33 1.39 8.09
N SER A 24 -3.96 1.37 9.27
CA SER A 24 -5.37 1.74 9.43
C SER A 24 -5.63 3.19 9.02
N CYS A 25 -4.72 4.14 9.31
CA CYS A 25 -4.84 5.53 8.85
C CYS A 25 -4.85 5.64 7.31
N VAL A 26 -3.94 4.94 6.63
CA VAL A 26 -3.92 4.90 5.15
C VAL A 26 -5.18 4.24 4.60
N HIS A 27 -5.67 3.20 5.29
CA HIS A 27 -6.90 2.49 4.92
C HIS A 27 -8.12 3.40 5.09
N ILE A 28 -8.22 4.16 6.17
CA ILE A 28 -9.28 5.16 6.38
C ILE A 28 -9.32 6.12 5.19
N LEU A 29 -8.18 6.69 4.79
CA LEU A 29 -8.11 7.61 3.64
C LEU A 29 -8.60 6.96 2.33
N MET A 30 -8.23 5.70 2.10
CA MET A 30 -8.64 4.95 0.91
C MET A 30 -10.14 4.67 0.88
N TYR A 31 -10.74 4.30 2.01
CA TYR A 31 -12.18 4.06 2.09
C TYR A 31 -12.98 5.36 2.06
N THR A 32 -12.47 6.44 2.65
CA THR A 32 -13.05 7.78 2.51
C THR A 32 -13.14 8.17 1.03
N TYR A 33 -12.10 7.92 0.24
CA TYR A 33 -12.14 8.14 -1.20
C TYR A 33 -13.20 7.30 -1.90
N TYR A 34 -13.35 6.02 -1.56
CA TYR A 34 -14.40 5.19 -2.16
C TYR A 34 -15.81 5.64 -1.76
N GLY A 35 -16.00 6.10 -0.52
CA GLY A 35 -17.25 6.72 -0.08
C GLY A 35 -17.57 7.99 -0.88
N LEU A 36 -16.59 8.87 -1.06
CA LEU A 36 -16.73 10.08 -1.88
C LEU A 36 -17.00 9.75 -3.36
N ALA A 37 -16.39 8.69 -3.90
CA ALA A 37 -16.66 8.21 -5.26
C ALA A 37 -18.10 7.72 -5.43
N ALA A 38 -18.71 7.17 -4.38
CA ALA A 38 -20.08 6.67 -4.39
C ALA A 38 -21.14 7.78 -4.23
N CYS A 39 -20.78 8.95 -3.69
CA CYS A 39 -21.69 10.09 -3.49
C CYS A 39 -22.11 10.81 -4.79
N GLY A 40 -21.66 10.38 -5.97
CA GLY A 40 -22.21 10.79 -7.26
C GLY A 40 -21.25 11.56 -8.19
N PRO A 41 -21.71 11.88 -9.42
CA PRO A 41 -20.87 12.42 -10.50
C PRO A 41 -20.31 13.82 -10.22
N THR A 42 -20.91 14.59 -9.30
CA THR A 42 -20.45 15.93 -8.94
C THR A 42 -19.15 15.89 -8.12
N VAL A 43 -19.02 14.93 -7.20
CA VAL A 43 -17.78 14.68 -6.45
C VAL A 43 -16.79 13.86 -7.25
N ALA A 44 -17.27 13.06 -8.22
CA ALA A 44 -16.45 12.29 -9.17
C ALA A 44 -15.37 13.15 -9.86
N LYS A 45 -15.70 14.42 -10.09
CA LYS A 45 -14.81 15.39 -10.71
C LYS A 45 -13.57 15.68 -9.86
N TYR A 46 -13.63 15.64 -8.53
CA TYR A 46 -12.49 15.98 -7.66
C TYR A 46 -11.53 14.81 -7.36
N LEU A 47 -11.73 13.61 -7.92
CA LEU A 47 -10.91 12.42 -7.62
C LEU A 47 -9.54 12.39 -8.34
N PHE A 48 -9.00 13.53 -8.75
CA PHE A 48 -7.67 13.62 -9.39
C PHE A 48 -6.54 13.10 -8.47
N TRP A 49 -6.74 13.12 -7.14
CA TRP A 49 -5.82 12.56 -6.15
C TRP A 49 -5.79 11.01 -6.15
N LYS A 50 -6.54 10.30 -7.01
CA LYS A 50 -6.44 8.83 -7.08
C LYS A 50 -4.99 8.31 -7.28
N ARG A 51 -4.15 9.11 -7.95
CA ARG A 51 -2.71 8.85 -8.15
C ARG A 51 -1.90 8.85 -6.87
N TYR A 52 -2.11 9.81 -5.96
CA TYR A 52 -1.26 9.87 -4.78
C TYR A 52 -1.71 8.90 -3.69
N MET A 53 -2.97 8.47 -3.63
CA MET A 53 -3.35 7.37 -2.73
C MET A 53 -2.61 6.07 -3.06
N THR A 54 -2.51 5.69 -4.34
CA THR A 54 -1.76 4.50 -4.76
C THR A 54 -0.28 4.64 -4.38
N LYS A 55 0.28 5.85 -4.47
CA LYS A 55 1.65 6.13 -4.02
C LYS A 55 1.80 6.02 -2.50
N ILE A 56 0.86 6.55 -1.73
CA ILE A 56 0.86 6.48 -0.26
C ILE A 56 0.79 5.03 0.20
N GLN A 57 -0.07 4.20 -0.41
CA GLN A 57 -0.13 2.76 -0.13
C GLN A 57 1.19 2.04 -0.47
N LEU A 58 1.83 2.40 -1.59
CA LEU A 58 3.12 1.81 -1.97
C LEU A 58 4.23 2.19 -0.99
N VAL A 59 4.28 3.46 -0.58
CA VAL A 59 5.24 3.96 0.43
C VAL A 59 5.01 3.27 1.77
N GLN A 60 3.75 3.06 2.15
CA GLN A 60 3.41 2.30 3.36
C GLN A 60 4.00 0.89 3.31
N PHE A 61 3.85 0.14 2.21
CA PHE A 61 4.45 -1.20 2.07
C PHE A 61 5.97 -1.20 2.20
N ILE A 62 6.66 -0.20 1.63
CA ILE A 62 8.12 -0.07 1.74
C ILE A 62 8.53 0.25 3.18
N ALA A 63 7.85 1.20 3.83
CA ALA A 63 8.11 1.58 5.21
C ALA A 63 7.91 0.39 6.17
N LEU A 64 6.86 -0.41 5.95
CA LEU A 64 6.61 -1.64 6.68
C LEU A 64 7.74 -2.65 6.52
N LEU A 65 8.25 -2.83 5.30
CA LEU A 65 9.34 -3.76 5.01
C LEU A 65 10.64 -3.32 5.72
N ILE A 66 10.97 -2.03 5.67
CA ILE A 66 12.14 -1.48 6.36
C ILE A 66 12.01 -1.65 7.87
N HIS A 67 10.85 -1.30 8.44
CA HIS A 67 10.61 -1.44 9.88
C HIS A 67 10.71 -2.90 10.32
N TYR A 68 10.16 -3.83 9.53
CA TYR A 68 10.24 -5.26 9.81
C TYR A 68 11.69 -5.78 9.75
N MET A 69 12.48 -5.32 8.76
CA MET A 69 13.92 -5.61 8.67
C MET A 69 14.72 -5.03 9.84
N ALA A 70 14.33 -3.85 10.35
CA ALA A 70 14.96 -3.22 11.50
C ALA A 70 14.64 -3.96 12.81
N SER A 71 13.38 -4.38 13.01
CA SER A 71 12.99 -5.20 14.16
C SER A 71 13.76 -6.53 14.23
N LEU A 72 14.08 -7.15 13.09
CA LEU A 72 14.91 -8.37 13.06
C LEU A 72 16.34 -8.14 13.56
N LYS A 73 16.89 -6.94 13.37
CA LYS A 73 18.26 -6.60 13.78
C LYS A 73 18.34 -6.13 15.24
N VAL A 74 17.26 -5.55 15.75
CA VAL A 74 17.21 -4.96 17.10
C VAL A 74 16.67 -5.94 18.15
N SER A 75 15.81 -6.89 17.77
CA SER A 75 15.25 -7.84 18.73
C SER A 75 16.19 -9.01 19.03
N GLU A 76 16.44 -9.26 20.32
CA GLU A 76 17.21 -10.41 20.83
C GLU A 76 16.48 -11.76 20.64
N CYS A 77 15.18 -11.73 20.29
CA CYS A 77 14.39 -12.91 19.92
C CYS A 77 13.96 -12.82 18.45
N PRO A 78 14.58 -13.58 17.54
CA PRO A 78 14.19 -13.56 16.14
C PRO A 78 12.80 -14.21 15.98
N PRO A 79 11.84 -13.55 15.29
CA PRO A 79 10.61 -14.20 14.89
C PRO A 79 10.91 -15.39 13.98
N SER A 80 10.08 -16.43 14.05
CA SER A 80 10.25 -17.65 13.25
C SER A 80 10.42 -17.33 11.76
N LYS A 81 11.39 -17.97 11.11
CA LYS A 81 11.71 -17.80 9.68
C LYS A 81 10.48 -17.97 8.77
N ALA A 82 9.51 -18.78 9.19
CA ALA A 82 8.25 -18.98 8.48
C ALA A 82 7.38 -17.71 8.42
N VAL A 83 7.30 -16.96 9.54
CA VAL A 83 6.54 -15.71 9.62
C VAL A 83 7.21 -14.64 8.76
N TYR A 84 8.54 -14.59 8.78
CA TYR A 84 9.32 -13.72 7.90
C TYR A 84 9.04 -13.97 6.42
N CYS A 85 9.14 -15.23 5.99
CA CYS A 85 8.90 -15.62 4.60
C CYS A 85 7.48 -15.27 4.15
N PHE A 86 6.48 -15.54 5.00
CA PHE A 86 5.08 -15.22 4.72
C PHE A 86 4.86 -13.72 4.54
N PHE A 87 5.41 -12.87 5.42
CA PHE A 87 5.28 -11.42 5.31
C PHE A 87 5.99 -10.86 4.06
N ALA A 88 7.23 -11.31 3.81
CA ALA A 88 7.98 -10.89 2.63
C ALA A 88 7.25 -11.27 1.32
N PHE A 89 6.67 -12.47 1.27
CA PHE A 89 5.86 -12.92 0.13
C PHE A 89 4.62 -12.03 -0.06
N ASN A 90 3.87 -11.75 1.01
CA ASN A 90 2.68 -10.90 0.93
C ASN A 90 3.02 -9.49 0.44
N ILE A 91 4.06 -8.86 1.00
CA ILE A 91 4.47 -7.50 0.61
C ILE A 91 4.90 -7.48 -0.86
N THR A 92 5.70 -8.45 -1.30
CA THR A 92 6.16 -8.55 -2.69
C THR A 92 4.98 -8.75 -3.65
N PHE A 93 4.03 -9.61 -3.30
CA PHE A 93 2.83 -9.85 -4.09
C PHE A 93 1.97 -8.59 -4.25
N PHE A 94 1.67 -7.89 -3.15
CA PHE A 94 0.92 -6.64 -3.20
C PHE A 94 1.68 -5.52 -3.95
N PHE A 95 2.99 -5.39 -3.73
CA PHE A 95 3.82 -4.43 -4.45
C PHE A 95 3.77 -4.65 -5.96
N PHE A 96 3.88 -5.90 -6.40
CA PHE A 96 3.77 -6.24 -7.81
C PHE A 96 2.39 -5.89 -8.38
N LEU A 97 1.32 -6.26 -7.67
CA LEU A 97 -0.05 -5.99 -8.08
C LEU A 97 -0.30 -4.47 -8.24
N PHE A 98 0.11 -3.69 -7.24
CA PHE A 98 -0.03 -2.24 -7.25
C PHE A 98 0.85 -1.57 -8.30
N THR A 99 2.06 -2.08 -8.52
CA THR A 99 2.95 -1.59 -9.58
C THR A 99 2.36 -1.87 -10.96
N ASN A 100 1.80 -3.05 -11.18
CA ASN A 100 1.13 -3.42 -12.42
C ASN A 100 -0.11 -2.53 -12.65
N PHE A 101 -0.95 -2.35 -11.63
CA PHE A 101 -2.10 -1.44 -11.67
C PHE A 101 -1.67 0.01 -11.97
N TYR A 102 -0.62 0.51 -11.31
CA TYR A 102 -0.09 1.86 -11.53
C TYR A 102 0.43 2.04 -12.96
N ARG A 103 1.21 1.08 -13.48
CA ARG A 103 1.67 1.10 -14.87
C ARG A 103 0.50 1.08 -15.85
N LYS A 104 -0.48 0.19 -15.65
CA LYS A 104 -1.61 0.01 -16.57
C LYS A 104 -2.53 1.24 -16.61
N ASN A 105 -2.76 1.90 -15.47
CA ASN A 105 -3.66 3.05 -15.37
C ASN A 105 -2.99 4.40 -15.65
N TYR A 106 -1.69 4.56 -15.37
CA TYR A 106 -1.04 5.89 -15.43
C TYR A 106 0.06 6.03 -16.47
N LYS A 107 0.77 4.96 -16.84
CA LYS A 107 1.75 5.03 -17.95
C LYS A 107 1.07 5.02 -19.32
N LYS A 108 -0.04 4.29 -19.48
CA LYS A 108 -0.82 4.31 -20.74
C LYS A 108 -1.53 5.65 -20.99
N GLU A 109 -2.01 6.32 -19.94
CA GLU A 109 -2.67 7.62 -20.08
C GLU A 109 -1.68 8.71 -20.56
N LYS A 110 -0.44 8.71 -20.04
CA LYS A 110 0.61 9.64 -20.53
C LYS A 110 1.02 9.37 -21.98
N LEU A 111 1.07 8.10 -22.41
CA LEU A 111 1.44 7.76 -23.79
C LEU A 111 0.34 8.19 -24.78
N ASN A 112 -0.93 8.01 -24.43
CA ASN A 112 -2.06 8.44 -25.26
C ASN A 112 -2.16 9.96 -25.38
N ILE A 113 -1.88 10.71 -24.30
CA ILE A 113 -1.82 12.19 -24.35
C ILE A 113 -0.69 12.64 -25.28
N CYS A 114 0.50 12.04 -25.17
CA CYS A 114 1.63 12.35 -26.06
C CYS A 114 1.31 12.04 -27.52
N PHE A 115 0.67 10.90 -27.79
CA PHE A 115 0.27 10.51 -29.16
C PHE A 115 -0.84 11.41 -29.73
N SER A 116 -1.74 11.92 -28.88
CA SER A 116 -2.74 12.92 -29.29
C SER A 116 -2.14 14.28 -29.61
N LEU A 117 -1.02 14.67 -28.96
CA LEU A 117 -0.32 15.91 -29.26
C LEU A 117 0.53 15.80 -30.53
N GLU A 118 1.17 14.65 -30.79
CA GLU A 118 1.92 14.42 -32.02
C GLU A 118 1.01 14.37 -33.26
N LYS A 119 -0.23 13.91 -33.13
CA LYS A 119 -1.20 13.85 -34.23
C LYS A 119 -1.86 15.19 -34.57
N GLN A 120 -1.58 16.23 -33.79
CA GLN A 120 -2.09 17.60 -33.98
C GLN A 120 -0.99 18.58 -34.44
N SER A 121 0.25 18.10 -34.60
CA SER A 121 1.38 18.81 -35.21
C SER A 121 1.62 18.33 -36.64
#